data_AF-A0A8T4ZQ39-F1
#
_entry.id   AF-A0A8T4ZQ39-F1
#
_cell.length_a   1.000
_cell.length_b   1.000
_cell.length_c   1.000
_cell.angle_alpha   90.00
_cell.angle_beta   90.00
_cell.angle_gamma   90.00
#
_symmetry.space_group_name_H-M   'P 1'
#
loop_
_entity.id
_entity.type
_entity.pdbx_description
1 polymer ?
#
loop_
_entity_poly.entity_id
_entity_poly.type
_entity_poly.pdbx_seq_one_letter_code
_entity_poly.pdbx_strand_id
1 'polypeptide(L)'
;MDRKNILIVMFTLLWSTAAILAITWGSEFNWPDYVHVRYGFPFTWGIHTLSTIHGPVDIWKVDASALFIDLVFWLGIMSLVIIVVSISFGEKRKMEKTLG
;
A
#
# COMPACT_ATOMS: atom_id res chain seq x y z
N MET A 1 0.95 -0.43 28.35
CA MET A 1 1.37 0.03 27.01
C MET A 1 0.77 1.41 26.79
N ASP A 2 1.57 2.42 26.46
CA ASP A 2 1.09 3.81 26.31
C ASP A 2 -0.01 3.91 25.23
N ARG A 3 -1.05 4.74 25.46
CA ARG A 3 -2.15 4.96 24.51
C ARG A 3 -1.65 5.29 23.10
N LYS A 4 -0.57 6.09 23.01
CA LYS A 4 0.13 6.40 21.75
C LYS A 4 0.59 5.15 21.01
N ASN A 5 1.23 4.22 21.74
CA ASN A 5 1.80 3.01 21.14
C ASN A 5 0.68 2.06 20.68
N ILE A 6 -0.43 1.99 21.41
CA ILE A 6 -1.62 1.22 20.97
C ILE A 6 -2.15 1.77 19.64
N LEU A 7 -2.33 3.09 19.54
CA LEU A 7 -2.80 3.73 18.31
C LEU A 7 -1.86 3.50 17.13
N ILE A 8 -0.55 3.65 17.34
CA ILE A 8 0.46 3.38 16.31
C ILE A 8 0.39 1.93 15.85
N VAL A 9 0.36 0.96 16.78
CA VAL A 9 0.31 -0.47 16.41
C VAL A 9 -0.97 -0.81 15.64
N MET A 10 -2.13 -0.34 16.08
CA MET A 10 -3.39 -0.58 15.38
C MET A 10 -3.39 0.02 13.98
N PHE A 11 -2.90 1.26 13.85
CA PHE A 11 -2.76 1.93 12.56
C PHE A 11 -1.81 1.17 11.63
N THR A 12 -0.62 0.79 12.11
CA THR A 12 0.36 0.05 11.31
C THR A 12 -0.21 -1.27 10.81
N LEU A 13 -0.87 -2.05 11.68
CA LEU A 13 -1.49 -3.32 11.27
C LEU A 13 -2.53 -3.11 10.17
N LEU A 14 -3.46 -2.18 10.39
CA LEU A 14 -4.52 -1.89 9.42
C LEU A 14 -3.94 -1.39 8.08
N TRP A 15 -2.97 -0.47 8.15
CA TRP A 15 -2.36 0.13 6.97
C TRP A 15 -1.51 -0.86 6.18
N SER A 16 -0.74 -1.72 6.86
CA SER A 16 0.03 -2.78 6.20
C SER A 16 -0.88 -3.77 5.50
N THR A 17 -1.99 -4.19 6.11
CA THR A 17 -2.98 -5.06 5.45
C THR A 17 -3.56 -4.38 4.22
N ALA A 18 -3.95 -3.10 4.32
CA ALA A 18 -4.46 -2.35 3.18
C ALA A 18 -3.43 -2.21 2.05
N ALA A 19 -2.16 -1.93 2.37
CA ALA A 19 -1.09 -1.82 1.40
C ALA A 19 -0.81 -3.15 0.68
N ILE A 20 -0.76 -4.27 1.41
CA ILE A 20 -0.58 -5.60 0.82
C ILE A 20 -1.73 -5.90 -0.13
N LEU A 21 -2.98 -5.65 0.30
CA LEU A 21 -4.15 -5.84 -0.56
C LEU A 21 -4.04 -4.95 -1.80
N ALA A 22 -3.79 -3.66 -1.66
CA ALA A 22 -3.70 -2.74 -2.79
C ALA A 22 -2.62 -3.12 -3.81
N ILE A 23 -1.44 -3.55 -3.36
CA ILE A 23 -0.33 -3.94 -4.24
C ILE A 23 -0.59 -5.28 -4.92
N THR A 24 -1.25 -6.23 -4.24
CA THR A 24 -1.46 -7.60 -4.76
C THR A 24 -2.83 -7.83 -5.36
N TRP A 25 -3.75 -6.87 -5.28
CA TRP A 25 -5.08 -7.00 -5.84
C TRP A 25 -5.02 -7.00 -7.37
N GLY A 26 -5.48 -8.11 -7.96
CA GLY A 26 -5.60 -8.28 -9.39
C GLY A 26 -6.98 -7.88 -9.89
N SER A 27 -7.05 -7.06 -10.95
CA SER A 27 -8.29 -6.82 -11.69
C SER A 27 -8.20 -7.42 -13.07
N GLU A 28 -9.11 -8.33 -13.40
CA GLU A 28 -9.19 -8.98 -14.71
C GLU A 28 -9.84 -8.05 -15.74
N PHE A 29 -9.25 -8.00 -16.93
CA PHE A 29 -9.73 -7.26 -18.08
C PHE A 29 -9.84 -8.21 -19.27
N ASN A 30 -11.09 -8.43 -19.68
CA ASN A 30 -11.45 -9.26 -20.82
C ASN A 30 -11.57 -8.39 -22.07
N TRP A 31 -10.64 -8.53 -23.00
CA TRP A 31 -10.71 -7.92 -24.33
C TRP A 31 -11.01 -8.99 -25.38
N PRO A 32 -11.61 -8.63 -26.53
CA PRO A 32 -11.95 -9.60 -27.57
C PRO A 32 -10.75 -10.41 -28.10
N ASP A 33 -9.57 -9.83 -28.01
CA ASP A 33 -8.31 -10.31 -28.58
C ASP A 33 -7.32 -10.86 -27.53
N TYR A 34 -7.45 -10.51 -26.25
CA TYR A 34 -6.68 -11.08 -25.15
C TYR A 34 -7.30 -10.84 -23.77
N VAL A 35 -6.98 -11.71 -22.82
CA VAL A 35 -7.42 -11.60 -21.41
C VAL A 35 -6.19 -11.40 -20.53
N HIS A 36 -6.25 -10.43 -19.62
CA HIS A 36 -5.16 -10.15 -18.69
C HIS A 36 -5.63 -9.64 -17.34
N VAL A 37 -4.83 -9.86 -16.30
CA VAL A 37 -5.02 -9.35 -14.94
C VAL A 37 -3.97 -8.27 -14.66
N ARG A 38 -4.40 -7.12 -14.13
CA ARG A 38 -3.51 -6.03 -13.72
C ARG A 38 -3.40 -5.99 -12.20
N TYR A 39 -2.19 -5.85 -11.69
CA TYR A 39 -1.84 -5.81 -10.27
C TYR A 39 -1.18 -4.48 -9.91
N GLY A 40 -1.52 -3.97 -8.73
CA GLY A 40 -0.90 -2.78 -8.17
C GLY A 40 -1.83 -1.58 -8.08
N PHE A 41 -1.54 -0.73 -7.10
CA PHE A 41 -2.17 0.56 -6.88
C PHE A 41 -1.23 1.42 -6.03
N PRO A 42 -1.01 2.72 -6.36
CA PRO A 42 -1.67 3.49 -7.42
C PRO A 42 -1.20 3.17 -8.85
N PHE A 43 -0.03 2.58 -9.05
CA PHE A 43 0.46 2.19 -10.37
C PHE A 43 0.28 0.68 -10.62
N THR A 44 0.17 0.30 -11.89
CA THR A 44 0.15 -1.13 -12.25
C THR A 44 1.58 -1.60 -12.40
N TRP A 45 2.06 -2.44 -11.49
CA TRP A 45 3.40 -3.01 -11.56
C TRP A 45 3.43 -4.39 -12.22
N GLY A 46 2.32 -5.11 -12.21
CA GLY A 46 2.23 -6.47 -12.76
C GLY A 46 1.09 -6.61 -13.74
N ILE A 47 1.34 -7.21 -14.90
CA ILE A 47 0.31 -7.62 -15.85
C ILE A 47 0.50 -9.10 -16.16
N HIS A 48 -0.51 -9.91 -15.85
CA HIS A 48 -0.55 -11.33 -16.17
C HIS A 48 -1.51 -11.55 -17.34
N THR A 49 -0.98 -11.87 -18.51
CA THR A 49 -1.80 -12.24 -19.68
C THR A 49 -2.11 -13.72 -19.59
N LEU A 50 -3.39 -14.08 -19.75
CA LEU A 50 -3.94 -15.44 -19.60
C LEU A 50 -4.30 -16.09 -20.95
N SER A 51 -4.69 -15.28 -21.94
CA SER A 51 -5.08 -15.77 -23.27
C SER A 51 -4.94 -14.68 -24.31
N THR A 52 -4.71 -15.06 -25.55
CA THR A 52 -4.68 -14.21 -26.74
C THR A 52 -5.47 -14.88 -27.87
N ILE A 53 -5.67 -14.19 -28.99
CA ILE A 53 -6.32 -14.74 -30.19
C ILE A 53 -5.63 -16.01 -30.74
N HIS A 54 -4.35 -16.21 -30.42
CA HIS A 54 -3.57 -17.39 -30.83
C HIS A 54 -3.66 -18.56 -29.83
N GLY A 55 -4.37 -18.40 -28.71
CA GLY A 55 -4.56 -19.43 -27.68
C GLY A 55 -4.26 -18.97 -26.26
N PRO A 56 -4.32 -19.87 -25.27
CA PRO A 56 -3.90 -19.61 -23.89
C PRO A 56 -2.42 -19.22 -23.84
N VAL A 57 -2.12 -18.21 -23.03
CA VAL A 57 -0.76 -17.66 -22.90
C VAL A 57 -0.54 -17.34 -21.43
N ASP A 58 0.62 -17.69 -20.88
CA ASP A 58 0.98 -17.38 -19.50
C ASP A 58 2.18 -16.42 -19.51
N ILE A 59 1.92 -15.12 -19.66
CA ILE A 59 2.96 -14.09 -19.74
C ILE A 59 2.81 -13.11 -18.59
N TRP A 60 3.89 -12.94 -17.82
CA TRP A 60 4.04 -11.90 -16.82
C TRP A 60 4.88 -10.74 -17.35
N LYS A 61 4.31 -9.54 -17.30
CA LYS A 61 5.04 -8.29 -17.48
C LYS A 61 5.16 -7.60 -16.14
N VAL A 62 6.39 -7.34 -15.73
CA VAL A 62 6.72 -6.74 -14.43
C VAL A 62 7.41 -5.41 -14.69
N ASP A 63 6.84 -4.34 -14.16
CA ASP A 63 7.44 -3.02 -14.08
C ASP A 63 7.97 -2.80 -12.65
N ALA A 64 9.27 -3.03 -12.47
CA ALA A 64 9.93 -2.87 -11.18
C ALA A 64 9.94 -1.42 -10.69
N SER A 65 9.93 -0.44 -11.61
CA SER A 65 9.88 0.98 -11.25
C SER A 65 8.52 1.35 -10.69
N ALA A 66 7.43 0.87 -11.31
CA ALA A 66 6.08 1.03 -10.77
C ALA A 66 5.93 0.38 -9.38
N LEU A 67 6.44 -0.86 -9.20
CA LEU A 67 6.41 -1.53 -7.89
C LEU A 67 7.18 -0.72 -6.83
N PHE A 68 8.35 -0.20 -7.17
CA PHE A 68 9.14 0.61 -6.26
C PHE A 68 8.41 1.90 -5.86
N ILE A 69 7.79 2.59 -6.83
CA ILE A 69 7.01 3.81 -6.56
C ILE A 69 5.82 3.50 -5.66
N ASP A 70 5.09 2.41 -5.91
CA ASP A 70 3.98 1.98 -5.05
C ASP A 70 4.44 1.71 -3.61
N LEU A 71 5.57 1.01 -3.43
CA LEU A 71 6.15 0.76 -2.11
C LEU A 71 6.52 2.06 -1.40
N VAL A 72 7.18 2.99 -2.09
CA VAL A 72 7.54 4.30 -1.55
C VAL A 72 6.28 5.09 -1.17
N PHE A 73 5.25 5.04 -2.00
CA PHE A 73 3.97 5.71 -1.74
C PHE A 73 3.32 5.17 -0.45
N TRP A 74 3.12 3.85 -0.35
CA TRP A 74 2.45 3.23 0.79
C TRP A 74 3.23 3.35 2.10
N LEU A 75 4.54 3.08 2.07
CA LEU A 75 5.42 3.16 3.25
C LEU A 75 5.73 4.61 3.64
N GLY A 76 5.82 5.51 2.65
CA GLY A 76 6.03 6.94 2.87
C GLY A 76 4.86 7.56 3.62
N ILE A 77 3.62 7.30 3.20
CA ILE A 77 2.43 7.79 3.90
C ILE A 77 2.36 7.22 5.32
N MET A 78 2.62 5.92 5.49
CA MET A 78 2.65 5.30 6.82
C MET A 78 3.63 5.99 7.75
N SER A 79 4.85 6.22 7.28
CA SER A 79 5.93 6.87 8.04
C SER A 79 5.54 8.30 8.43
N LEU A 80 4.93 9.05 7.51
CA LEU A 80 4.48 10.42 7.76
C LEU A 80 3.40 10.46 8.85
N VAL A 81 2.41 9.57 8.81
CA VAL A 81 1.37 9.49 9.84
C VAL A 81 1.96 9.16 11.21
N ILE A 82 2.89 8.20 11.28
CA ILE A 82 3.56 7.82 12.54
C ILE A 82 4.33 9.00 13.14
N ILE A 83 5.04 9.77 12.30
CA ILE A 83 5.77 10.98 12.73
C ILE A 83 4.80 12.02 13.28
N VAL A 84 3.72 12.33 12.56
CA VAL A 84 2.72 13.32 12.99
C VAL A 84 2.11 12.93 14.34
N VAL A 85 1.65 11.68 14.48
CA VAL A 85 1.10 11.17 15.76
C VAL A 85 2.13 11.27 16.88
N SER A 86 3.40 10.94 16.60
CA SER A 86 4.47 11.00 17.60
C SER A 86 4.73 12.41 18.10
N ILE A 87 4.73 13.41 17.20
CA ILE A 87 4.92 14.83 17.55
C ILE A 87 3.72 15.34 18.36
N SER A 88 2.49 15.12 17.88
CA SER A 88 1.29 15.65 18.55
C SER A 88 1.10 15.12 19.97
N PHE A 89 1.46 13.86 20.23
CA PHE A 89 1.43 13.32 21.61
C PHE A 89 2.57 13.85 22.49
N GLY A 90 3.72 14.19 21.89
CA GLY A 90 4.82 14.84 22.60
C GLY A 90 4.45 16.23 23.11
N GLU A 91 3.77 17.03 22.29
CA GLU A 91 3.29 18.37 22.67
C GLU A 91 2.27 18.33 23.81
N LYS A 92 1.29 17.40 23.73
CA LYS A 92 0.27 17.24 24.80
C LYS A 92 0.90 16.96 26.16
N ARG A 93 1.89 16.07 26.21
CA ARG A 93 2.58 15.71 27.47
C ARG A 93 3.37 16.89 28.04
N LYS A 94 3.89 17.79 27.20
CA LYS A 94 4.62 18.98 27.65
C LYS A 94 3.67 20.00 28.30
N MET A 95 2.50 20.23 27.69
CA MET A 95 1.48 21.16 28.19
C MET A 95 0.93 20.75 29.56
N GLU A 96 0.66 19.45 29.76
CA GLU A 96 0.19 18.91 31.04
C GLU A 96 1.20 19.15 32.18
N LYS A 97 2.51 19.10 31.89
CA LYS A 97 3.57 19.34 32.90
C LYS A 97 3.77 20.82 33.24
N THR A 98 3.38 21.75 32.38
CA THR A 98 3.54 23.19 32.61
C THR A 98 2.35 23.83 33.33
N LEU A 99 1.20 23.13 33.37
CA LEU A 99 -0.06 23.65 33.93
C LEU A 99 -0.48 23.01 35.27
N GLY A 100 0.22 21.96 35.72
CA GLY A 100 0.03 21.32 37.02
C GLY A 100 1.23 21.54 37.93
#